data_AF-A0A315XL87-F1
#
_entry.id   AF-A0A315XL87-F1
#
_cell.length_a   1.000
_cell.length_b   1.000
_cell.length_c   1.000
_cell.angle_alpha   90.00
_cell.angle_beta   90.00
_cell.angle_gamma   90.00
#
_symmetry.space_group_name_H-M   'P 1'
#
loop_
_entity.id
_entity.type
_entity.pdbx_description
1 polymer ?
#
loop_
_entity_poly.entity_id
_entity_poly.type
_entity_poly.pdbx_seq_one_letter_code
_entity_poly.pdbx_strand_id
1 'polypeptide(L)'
;MGVIMKTENFSENSFYKYLIDNGYLFDKYVVENFLLSLKVKSFVIFTGNSGTGKTKLSQLFSKFFKEYYYDDEDYLTVQVKSNFSSWSNQSWTLSPIFFERIFPIKESQITFNMNVDGIPAVGSLYPTIQLKYYSDELKNYFKEKFDENQDQDIDLKIEYDSLRNLRSDDYIDSEQSMQLIQKSNKSSYEDRQWMANKAIYDYTPFNQGQIPCNIVVNGIKSQGDMRIIFKLSYKKNEVLQKYLKQNLGKEVKIIIDVDDWDFKDFKSDLDLEESDKRLDKNYRIVPVGANWTDNTNIVGITHFKLSTTFSEICSIRYEQKKLKSK
;
A
#
# COMPACT_ATOMS: atom_id res chain seq x y z
N MET A 1 -49.96 21.55 12.73
CA MET A 1 -49.42 20.18 12.52
C MET A 1 -47.91 20.32 12.35
N GLY A 2 -47.14 20.10 13.41
CA GLY A 2 -45.67 20.19 13.34
C GLY A 2 -45.11 18.92 12.71
N VAL A 3 -44.45 19.04 11.57
CA VAL A 3 -43.66 17.94 11.00
C VAL A 3 -42.35 17.92 11.76
N ILE A 4 -42.24 17.00 12.72
CA ILE A 4 -40.98 16.64 13.36
C ILE A 4 -40.16 15.92 12.28
N MET A 5 -39.19 16.61 11.70
CA MET A 5 -38.14 15.99 10.88
C MET A 5 -37.35 15.07 11.81
N LYS A 6 -37.49 13.76 11.63
CA LYS A 6 -36.63 12.77 12.30
C LYS A 6 -35.21 13.00 11.80
N THR A 7 -34.31 13.33 12.70
CA THR A 7 -32.87 13.35 12.47
C THR A 7 -32.42 11.94 12.10
N GLU A 8 -32.11 11.72 10.83
CA GLU A 8 -31.39 10.54 10.38
C GLU A 8 -29.97 10.58 11.00
N ASN A 9 -29.58 9.49 11.67
CA ASN A 9 -28.26 9.36 12.28
C ASN A 9 -27.19 9.33 11.19
N PHE A 10 -26.50 10.46 10.99
CA PHE A 10 -25.30 10.53 10.16
C PHE A 10 -24.11 9.87 10.87
N SER A 11 -23.21 9.25 10.12
CA SER A 11 -21.86 8.99 10.64
C SER A 11 -21.20 10.33 10.93
N GLU A 12 -20.52 10.47 12.08
CA GLU A 12 -19.86 11.73 12.49
C GLU A 12 -18.84 12.24 11.46
N ASN A 13 -18.38 11.38 10.55
CA ASN A 13 -17.33 11.63 9.55
C ASN A 13 -17.84 11.73 8.09
N SER A 14 -19.09 12.14 7.84
CA SER A 14 -19.58 12.28 6.44
C SER A 14 -19.07 13.56 5.75
N PHE A 15 -18.83 13.50 4.42
CA PHE A 15 -18.42 14.69 3.65
C PHE A 15 -19.45 15.82 3.73
N TYR A 16 -20.74 15.49 3.78
CA TYR A 16 -21.80 16.51 3.90
C TYR A 16 -21.71 17.26 5.23
N LYS A 17 -21.45 16.54 6.34
CA LYS A 17 -21.23 17.17 7.64
C LYS A 17 -19.99 18.07 7.63
N TYR A 18 -18.90 17.61 7.01
CA TYR A 18 -17.69 18.43 6.81
C TYR A 18 -17.99 19.75 6.09
N LEU A 19 -18.81 19.73 5.03
CA LEU A 19 -19.19 20.95 4.32
C LEU A 19 -19.92 21.94 5.24
N ILE A 20 -20.91 21.45 6.00
CA ILE A 20 -21.69 22.26 6.93
C ILE A 20 -20.80 22.84 8.05
N ASP A 21 -19.96 22.01 8.67
CA ASP A 21 -19.07 22.42 9.76
C ASP A 21 -18.04 23.46 9.29
N ASN A 22 -17.67 23.45 8.00
CA ASN A 22 -16.79 24.43 7.37
C ASN A 22 -17.53 25.62 6.72
N GLY A 23 -18.84 25.77 6.95
CA GLY A 23 -19.64 26.91 6.51
C GLY A 23 -20.04 26.90 5.03
N TYR A 24 -20.02 25.73 4.37
CA TYR A 24 -20.41 25.58 2.97
C TYR A 24 -21.79 24.94 2.84
N LEU A 25 -22.70 25.65 2.18
CA LEU A 25 -24.04 25.17 1.88
C LEU A 25 -24.09 24.61 0.45
N PHE A 26 -24.19 23.30 0.32
CA PHE A 26 -24.47 22.61 -0.94
C PHE A 26 -25.77 21.84 -0.82
N ASP A 27 -26.51 21.70 -1.92
CA ASP A 27 -27.65 20.79 -1.97
C ASP A 27 -27.16 19.36 -1.73
N LYS A 28 -27.79 18.68 -0.76
CA LYS A 28 -27.45 17.29 -0.39
C LYS A 28 -27.45 16.36 -1.60
N TYR A 29 -28.42 16.51 -2.50
CA TYR A 29 -28.53 15.70 -3.72
C TYR A 29 -27.33 15.89 -4.66
N VAL A 30 -26.79 17.12 -4.74
CA VAL A 30 -25.59 17.42 -5.54
C VAL A 30 -24.36 16.74 -4.93
N VAL A 31 -24.21 16.80 -3.60
CA VAL A 31 -23.09 16.15 -2.89
C VAL A 31 -23.17 14.63 -3.04
N GLU A 32 -24.36 14.04 -2.87
CA GLU A 32 -24.59 12.60 -3.02
C GLU A 32 -24.26 12.12 -4.44
N ASN A 33 -24.75 12.82 -5.48
CA ASN A 33 -24.45 12.47 -6.87
C ASN A 33 -22.97 12.60 -7.21
N PHE A 34 -22.30 13.62 -6.67
CA PHE A 34 -20.86 13.80 -6.84
C PHE A 34 -20.09 12.60 -6.26
N LEU A 35 -20.39 12.20 -5.03
CA LEU A 35 -19.77 11.04 -4.40
C LEU A 35 -20.10 9.74 -5.15
N LEU A 36 -21.36 9.49 -5.50
CA LEU A 36 -21.75 8.31 -6.27
C LEU A 36 -21.06 8.24 -7.63
N SER A 37 -20.89 9.38 -8.30
CA SER A 37 -20.19 9.46 -9.58
C SER A 37 -18.72 9.08 -9.42
N LEU A 38 -18.03 9.62 -8.40
CA LEU A 38 -16.64 9.24 -8.06
C LEU A 38 -16.49 7.76 -7.70
N LYS A 39 -17.53 7.17 -7.08
CA LYS A 39 -17.54 5.75 -6.73
C LYS A 39 -17.64 4.85 -7.96
N VAL A 40 -18.53 5.20 -8.88
CA VAL A 40 -18.83 4.40 -10.07
C VAL A 40 -17.76 4.59 -11.14
N LYS A 41 -17.22 5.82 -11.24
CA LYS A 41 -16.13 6.18 -12.13
C LYS A 41 -15.11 6.95 -11.32
N SER A 42 -13.85 6.55 -11.46
CA SER A 42 -12.72 7.24 -10.84
C SER A 42 -12.51 8.68 -11.32
N PHE A 43 -13.48 9.32 -12.00
CA PHE A 43 -13.44 10.72 -12.42
C PHE A 43 -14.86 11.33 -12.51
N VAL A 44 -14.97 12.64 -12.32
CA VAL A 44 -16.22 13.40 -12.45
C VAL A 44 -16.00 14.66 -13.28
N ILE A 45 -16.91 14.93 -14.21
CA ILE A 45 -16.94 16.17 -14.98
C ILE A 45 -18.09 17.04 -14.46
N PHE A 46 -17.76 18.23 -13.97
CA PHE A 46 -18.78 19.21 -13.61
C PHE A 46 -19.15 20.08 -14.81
N THR A 47 -20.45 20.20 -15.08
CA THR A 47 -21.00 21.12 -16.08
C THR A 47 -21.86 22.18 -15.41
N GLY A 48 -22.01 23.36 -16.03
CA GLY A 48 -22.92 24.42 -15.57
C GLY A 48 -22.27 25.81 -15.50
N ASN A 49 -23.11 26.83 -15.28
CA ASN A 49 -22.75 28.25 -15.33
C ASN A 49 -21.61 28.63 -14.38
N SER A 50 -20.85 29.68 -14.70
CA SER A 50 -19.81 30.22 -13.80
C SER A 50 -20.38 30.56 -12.42
N GLY A 51 -19.58 30.40 -11.36
CA GLY A 51 -19.97 30.75 -9.99
C GLY A 51 -20.81 29.71 -9.22
N THR A 52 -21.16 28.56 -9.81
CA THR A 52 -21.99 27.52 -9.14
C THR A 52 -21.25 26.61 -8.16
N GLY A 53 -20.05 26.99 -7.71
CA GLY A 53 -19.31 26.23 -6.69
C GLY A 53 -18.63 24.93 -7.16
N LYS A 54 -18.64 24.58 -8.46
CA LYS A 54 -18.01 23.36 -9.02
C LYS A 54 -16.58 23.14 -8.53
N THR A 55 -15.71 24.13 -8.74
CA THR A 55 -14.31 24.11 -8.31
C THR A 55 -14.21 23.99 -6.80
N LYS A 56 -15.06 24.72 -6.07
CA LYS A 56 -15.03 24.75 -4.61
C LYS A 56 -15.43 23.42 -3.99
N LEU A 57 -16.45 22.74 -4.54
CA LEU A 57 -16.85 21.41 -4.12
C LEU A 57 -15.72 20.39 -4.28
N SER A 58 -15.00 20.44 -5.41
CA SER A 58 -13.83 19.57 -5.66
C SER A 58 -12.70 19.84 -4.67
N GLN A 59 -12.41 21.11 -4.41
CA GLN A 59 -11.40 21.52 -3.43
C GLN A 59 -11.75 21.06 -2.02
N LEU A 60 -13.01 21.23 -1.60
CA LEU A 60 -13.47 20.82 -0.28
C LEU A 60 -13.47 19.31 -0.13
N PHE A 61 -13.82 18.58 -1.18
CA PHE A 61 -13.73 17.12 -1.18
C PHE A 61 -12.29 16.64 -1.06
N SER A 62 -11.35 17.25 -1.79
CA SER A 62 -9.92 16.95 -1.64
C SER A 62 -9.43 17.19 -0.20
N LYS A 63 -9.84 18.31 0.43
CA LYS A 63 -9.50 18.61 1.82
C LYS A 63 -10.09 17.60 2.81
N PHE A 64 -11.39 17.32 2.69
CA PHE A 64 -12.06 16.30 3.50
C PHE A 64 -11.40 14.93 3.33
N PHE A 65 -11.16 14.52 2.08
CA PHE A 65 -10.52 13.24 1.80
C PHE A 65 -9.13 13.18 2.41
N LYS A 66 -8.39 14.29 2.42
CA LYS A 66 -7.09 14.33 3.10
C LYS A 66 -7.23 14.19 4.61
N GLU A 67 -8.04 15.03 5.23
CA GLU A 67 -8.16 15.14 6.69
C GLU A 67 -8.65 13.84 7.36
N TYR A 68 -9.46 13.06 6.64
CA TYR A 68 -10.04 11.83 7.16
C TYR A 68 -9.44 10.55 6.56
N TYR A 69 -8.72 10.63 5.42
CA TYR A 69 -8.27 9.45 4.68
C TYR A 69 -6.86 9.53 4.06
N TYR A 70 -6.18 10.70 4.05
CA TYR A 70 -4.72 10.70 3.87
C TYR A 70 -4.07 10.50 5.22
N ASP A 71 -3.07 9.63 5.24
CA ASP A 71 -2.20 9.50 6.39
C ASP A 71 -1.55 10.83 6.75
N ASP A 72 -1.44 11.04 8.07
CA ASP A 72 -0.58 12.00 8.75
C ASP A 72 0.69 12.26 7.89
N GLU A 73 0.98 13.50 7.46
CA GLU A 73 2.04 13.75 6.46
C GLU A 73 3.42 13.21 6.88
N ASP A 74 3.60 12.97 8.18
CA ASP A 74 4.83 12.45 8.77
C ASP A 74 4.87 10.91 8.84
N TYR A 75 3.76 10.19 8.62
CA TYR A 75 3.68 8.74 8.80
C TYR A 75 3.01 8.01 7.64
N LEU A 76 3.51 6.82 7.30
CA LEU A 76 2.78 5.78 6.58
C LEU A 76 1.97 4.95 7.58
N THR A 77 0.66 4.82 7.40
CA THR A 77 -0.16 3.90 8.20
C THR A 77 -0.31 2.57 7.48
N VAL A 78 0.02 1.50 8.18
CA VAL A 78 -0.16 0.12 7.71
C VAL A 78 -1.07 -0.63 8.69
N GLN A 79 -1.95 -1.48 8.15
CA GLN A 79 -2.81 -2.32 8.98
C GLN A 79 -2.04 -3.56 9.44
N VAL A 80 -1.99 -3.78 10.76
CA VAL A 80 -1.38 -4.97 11.37
C VAL A 80 -2.36 -5.69 12.27
N LYS A 81 -2.10 -6.98 12.50
CA LYS A 81 -2.91 -7.82 13.40
C LYS A 81 -2.20 -8.08 14.73
N SER A 82 -2.98 -8.12 15.80
CA SER A 82 -2.56 -8.62 17.13
C SER A 82 -2.51 -10.15 17.14
N ASN A 83 -1.64 -10.77 16.34
CA ASN A 83 -1.45 -12.22 16.31
C ASN A 83 -0.34 -12.68 17.27
N PHE A 84 -0.13 -14.00 17.41
CA PHE A 84 0.92 -14.54 18.28
C PHE A 84 2.31 -13.93 18.03
N SER A 85 2.71 -13.73 16.76
CA SER A 85 4.02 -13.15 16.43
C SER A 85 4.13 -11.68 16.80
N SER A 86 3.01 -10.94 16.78
CA SER A 86 2.99 -9.52 17.12
C SER A 86 3.51 -9.27 18.54
N TRP A 87 3.15 -10.10 19.54
CA TRP A 87 3.61 -9.90 20.91
C TRP A 87 4.72 -10.87 21.34
N SER A 88 4.77 -12.11 20.82
CA SER A 88 5.79 -13.08 21.23
C SER A 88 7.15 -12.79 20.59
N ASN A 89 7.14 -12.51 19.28
CA ASN A 89 8.32 -12.22 18.48
C ASN A 89 8.54 -10.70 18.30
N GLN A 90 7.57 -9.88 18.73
CA GLN A 90 7.55 -8.44 18.54
C GLN A 90 7.74 -8.05 17.07
N SER A 91 7.05 -8.76 16.17
CA SER A 91 7.30 -8.62 14.74
C SER A 91 6.07 -8.83 13.87
N TRP A 92 6.05 -8.15 12.73
CA TRP A 92 5.08 -8.31 11.66
C TRP A 92 5.75 -8.60 10.33
N THR A 93 5.05 -9.37 9.50
CA THR A 93 5.23 -9.32 8.05
C THR A 93 4.16 -8.38 7.50
N LEU A 94 4.60 -7.27 6.91
CA LEU A 94 3.72 -6.21 6.44
C LEU A 94 3.28 -6.50 5.00
N SER A 95 2.03 -6.13 4.69
CA SER A 95 1.49 -6.27 3.34
C SER A 95 2.23 -5.33 2.39
N PRO A 96 2.82 -5.82 1.29
CA PRO A 96 3.60 -4.96 0.38
C PRO A 96 2.75 -3.90 -0.32
N ILE A 97 1.42 -4.05 -0.37
CA ILE A 97 0.50 -3.09 -0.99
C ILE A 97 0.61 -1.67 -0.39
N PHE A 98 0.91 -1.57 0.91
CA PHE A 98 1.05 -0.26 1.57
C PHE A 98 2.32 0.49 1.12
N PHE A 99 3.27 -0.22 0.50
CA PHE A 99 4.58 0.31 0.17
C PHE A 99 4.77 0.55 -1.33
N GLU A 100 3.79 0.20 -2.18
CA GLU A 100 3.89 0.27 -3.64
C GLU A 100 4.06 1.69 -4.19
N ARG A 101 3.79 2.73 -3.39
CA ARG A 101 4.04 4.13 -3.79
C ARG A 101 5.39 4.67 -3.31
N ILE A 102 6.00 3.99 -2.36
CA ILE A 102 7.25 4.39 -1.71
C ILE A 102 8.41 3.61 -2.33
N PHE A 103 8.18 2.34 -2.64
CA PHE A 103 9.16 1.38 -3.10
C PHE A 103 8.67 0.66 -4.36
N PRO A 104 9.59 0.25 -5.26
CA PRO A 104 9.27 -0.49 -6.49
C PRO A 104 8.92 -1.96 -6.20
N ILE A 105 7.92 -2.18 -5.36
CA ILE A 105 7.50 -3.49 -4.86
C ILE A 105 6.89 -4.35 -5.97
N LYS A 106 6.20 -3.73 -6.93
CA LYS A 106 5.56 -4.45 -8.05
C LYS A 106 6.59 -4.86 -9.09
N GLU A 107 7.48 -3.94 -9.42
CA GLU A 107 8.60 -4.12 -10.34
C GLU A 107 9.56 -5.19 -9.81
N SER A 108 9.68 -5.31 -8.49
CA SER A 108 10.45 -6.36 -7.81
C SER A 108 9.81 -7.76 -7.83
N GLN A 109 8.56 -7.89 -8.31
CA GLN A 109 7.84 -9.16 -8.38
C GLN A 109 7.87 -9.73 -9.80
N ILE A 110 8.86 -10.57 -10.06
CA ILE A 110 9.11 -11.12 -11.39
C ILE A 110 9.04 -12.64 -11.42
N THR A 111 8.69 -13.17 -12.59
CA THR A 111 8.84 -14.59 -12.95
C THR A 111 9.88 -14.67 -14.06
N PHE A 112 10.76 -15.63 -13.99
CA PHE A 112 11.92 -15.72 -14.88
C PHE A 112 12.30 -17.17 -15.15
N ASN A 113 13.09 -17.34 -16.20
CA ASN A 113 13.85 -18.56 -16.38
C ASN A 113 15.09 -18.50 -15.49
N MET A 114 15.46 -19.66 -14.94
CA MET A 114 16.67 -19.78 -14.15
C MET A 114 17.32 -21.14 -14.39
N ASN A 115 18.60 -21.21 -14.05
CA ASN A 115 19.40 -22.41 -14.09
C ASN A 115 20.04 -22.65 -12.71
N VAL A 116 19.82 -23.83 -12.13
CA VAL A 116 20.42 -24.24 -10.85
C VAL A 116 21.43 -25.35 -11.10
N ASP A 117 22.72 -25.03 -11.02
CA ASP A 117 23.83 -25.96 -11.32
C ASP A 117 23.63 -26.81 -12.59
N GLY A 118 23.18 -26.17 -13.67
CA GLY A 118 22.91 -26.79 -14.97
C GLY A 118 21.45 -27.22 -15.16
N ILE A 119 20.61 -27.23 -14.12
CA ILE A 119 19.22 -27.68 -14.18
C ILE A 119 18.29 -26.50 -14.50
N PRO A 120 17.63 -26.46 -15.67
CA PRO A 120 16.70 -25.40 -16.00
C PRO A 120 15.42 -25.47 -15.14
N ALA A 121 14.91 -24.31 -14.74
CA ALA A 121 13.67 -24.17 -14.00
C ALA A 121 13.02 -22.80 -14.29
N VAL A 122 11.75 -22.67 -13.92
CA VAL A 122 11.04 -21.39 -13.93
C VAL A 122 10.88 -20.93 -12.50
N GLY A 123 11.51 -19.80 -12.20
CA GLY A 123 11.56 -19.18 -10.89
C GLY A 123 10.63 -17.97 -10.76
N SER A 124 10.45 -17.53 -9.53
CA SER A 124 9.83 -16.25 -9.21
C SER A 124 10.51 -15.62 -8.01
N LEU A 125 10.52 -14.30 -7.96
CA LEU A 125 11.07 -13.51 -6.86
C LEU A 125 9.97 -12.62 -6.29
N TYR A 126 9.89 -12.56 -4.96
CA TYR A 126 8.88 -11.76 -4.26
C TYR A 126 9.47 -11.05 -3.04
N PRO A 127 9.40 -9.71 -2.95
CA PRO A 127 9.82 -8.97 -1.76
C PRO A 127 8.79 -9.13 -0.63
N THR A 128 9.28 -9.45 0.56
CA THR A 128 8.50 -9.51 1.80
C THR A 128 9.03 -8.46 2.74
N ILE A 129 8.15 -7.62 3.27
CA ILE A 129 8.54 -6.55 4.20
C ILE A 129 8.31 -7.05 5.62
N GLN A 130 9.34 -6.97 6.47
CA GLN A 130 9.24 -7.32 7.88
C GLN A 130 9.59 -6.13 8.74
N LEU A 131 8.83 -5.95 9.82
CA LEU A 131 9.11 -4.97 10.85
C LEU A 131 9.19 -5.69 12.20
N LYS A 132 10.27 -5.46 12.93
CA LYS A 132 10.41 -5.86 14.32
C LYS A 132 10.40 -4.61 15.19
N TYR A 133 9.80 -4.66 16.36
CA TYR A 133 9.82 -3.56 17.32
C TYR A 133 10.44 -3.99 18.65
N TYR A 134 10.78 -3.00 19.47
CA TYR A 134 11.43 -3.21 20.76
C TYR A 134 10.78 -2.34 21.82
N SER A 135 9.65 -2.81 22.36
CA SER A 135 8.92 -2.10 23.42
C SER A 135 8.06 -3.07 24.22
N ASP A 136 8.33 -3.17 25.52
CA ASP A 136 7.52 -3.97 26.44
C ASP A 136 6.09 -3.42 26.56
N GLU A 137 5.92 -2.10 26.44
CA GLU A 137 4.61 -1.45 26.46
C GLU A 137 3.76 -1.89 25.25
N LEU A 138 4.32 -1.81 24.04
CA LEU A 138 3.64 -2.31 22.83
C LEU A 138 3.40 -3.81 22.90
N LYS A 139 4.37 -4.57 23.41
CA LYS A 139 4.22 -6.02 23.61
C LYS A 139 3.03 -6.35 24.50
N ASN A 140 2.86 -5.66 25.61
CA ASN A 140 1.73 -5.86 26.51
C ASN A 140 0.41 -5.46 25.83
N TYR A 141 0.38 -4.33 25.13
CA TYR A 141 -0.77 -3.89 24.34
C TYR A 141 -1.24 -4.96 23.33
N PHE A 142 -0.32 -5.49 22.52
CA PHE A 142 -0.66 -6.52 21.52
C PHE A 142 -1.04 -7.86 22.16
N LYS A 143 -0.47 -8.18 23.33
CA LYS A 143 -0.84 -9.39 24.08
C LYS A 143 -2.26 -9.28 24.63
N GLU A 144 -2.63 -8.16 25.24
CA GLU A 144 -3.99 -7.90 25.72
C GLU A 144 -4.99 -8.01 24.57
N LYS A 145 -4.70 -7.37 23.42
CA LYS A 145 -5.55 -7.46 22.22
C LYS A 145 -5.68 -8.87 21.67
N PHE A 146 -4.61 -9.66 21.69
CA PHE A 146 -4.64 -11.07 21.29
C PHE A 146 -5.51 -11.90 22.24
N ASP A 147 -5.36 -11.71 23.55
CA ASP A 147 -6.11 -12.45 24.58
C ASP A 147 -7.62 -12.11 24.54
N GLU A 148 -7.98 -10.88 24.17
CA GLU A 148 -9.36 -10.44 23.92
C GLU A 148 -10.02 -11.11 22.69
N ASN A 149 -9.27 -11.88 21.88
CA ASN A 149 -9.71 -12.46 20.60
C ASN A 149 -10.37 -11.43 19.65
N GLN A 150 -9.92 -10.19 19.70
CA GLN A 150 -10.30 -9.17 18.75
C GLN A 150 -9.45 -9.35 17.48
N ASP A 151 -10.00 -10.01 16.44
CA ASP A 151 -9.41 -9.99 15.10
C ASP A 151 -9.68 -8.63 14.45
N GLN A 152 -9.08 -7.60 15.03
CA GLN A 152 -9.15 -6.22 14.58
C GLN A 152 -7.84 -5.84 13.90
N ASP A 153 -7.98 -5.16 12.77
CA ASP A 153 -6.85 -4.47 12.15
C ASP A 153 -6.50 -3.25 13.04
N ILE A 154 -5.21 -3.11 13.33
CA ILE A 154 -4.64 -2.07 14.18
C ILE A 154 -3.75 -1.19 13.31
N ASP A 155 -3.94 0.12 13.43
CA ASP A 155 -3.10 1.12 12.76
C ASP A 155 -1.68 1.11 13.35
N LEU A 156 -0.72 0.74 12.52
CA LEU A 156 0.70 0.95 12.76
C LEU A 156 1.17 2.12 11.89
N LYS A 157 1.52 3.23 12.52
CA LYS A 157 2.14 4.39 11.87
C LYS A 157 3.65 4.21 11.84
N ILE A 158 4.27 4.44 10.69
CA ILE A 158 5.72 4.36 10.46
C ILE A 158 6.18 5.70 9.92
N GLU A 159 7.15 6.35 10.56
CA GLU A 159 7.59 7.69 10.13
C GLU A 159 8.19 7.66 8.71
N TYR A 160 7.72 8.53 7.82
CA TYR A 160 8.11 8.54 6.41
C TYR A 160 9.62 8.70 6.20
N ASP A 161 10.26 9.59 6.97
CA ASP A 161 11.70 9.83 6.84
C ASP A 161 12.53 8.60 7.24
N SER A 162 11.99 7.72 8.09
CA SER A 162 12.64 6.44 8.42
C SER A 162 12.73 5.49 7.22
N LEU A 163 11.85 5.66 6.22
CA LEU A 163 11.77 4.78 5.05
C LEU A 163 12.82 5.10 3.98
N ARG A 164 13.42 6.30 3.99
CA ARG A 164 14.42 6.72 3.00
C ARG A 164 15.62 5.77 2.95
N ASN A 165 16.06 5.31 4.11
CA ASN A 165 17.25 4.46 4.25
C ASN A 165 17.01 2.99 3.82
N LEU A 166 15.78 2.60 3.48
CA LEU A 166 15.51 1.28 2.89
C LEU A 166 15.81 1.24 1.40
N ARG A 167 15.86 2.39 0.72
CA ARG A 167 16.13 2.49 -0.71
C ARG A 167 17.63 2.58 -0.98
N SER A 168 18.07 1.92 -2.05
CA SER A 168 19.40 2.10 -2.64
C SER A 168 19.24 2.63 -4.07
N ASP A 169 20.05 3.63 -4.43
CA ASP A 169 20.24 4.04 -5.83
C ASP A 169 21.49 3.39 -6.46
N ASP A 170 22.26 2.62 -5.65
CA ASP A 170 23.45 1.90 -6.07
C ASP A 170 23.09 0.42 -6.27
N TYR A 171 22.59 0.08 -7.46
CA TYR A 171 22.29 -1.28 -7.90
C TYR A 171 22.69 -1.48 -9.36
N ILE A 172 22.95 -2.72 -9.74
CA ILE A 172 23.38 -3.12 -11.08
C ILE A 172 22.18 -3.04 -12.04
N ASP A 173 22.23 -2.11 -12.98
CA ASP A 173 21.16 -1.80 -13.93
C ASP A 173 21.32 -2.50 -15.31
N SER A 174 22.42 -3.24 -15.53
CA SER A 174 22.85 -3.61 -16.90
C SER A 174 23.35 -5.05 -17.10
N GLU A 175 22.84 -6.04 -16.37
CA GLU A 175 23.18 -7.45 -16.63
C GLU A 175 21.99 -8.22 -17.23
N GLN A 176 22.28 -9.06 -18.24
CA GLN A 176 21.29 -10.00 -18.81
C GLN A 176 20.98 -11.16 -17.84
N SER A 177 21.84 -11.37 -16.83
CA SER A 177 21.69 -12.47 -15.88
C SER A 177 22.19 -12.10 -14.49
N MET A 178 21.42 -12.42 -13.47
CA MET A 178 21.82 -12.34 -12.07
C MET A 178 22.40 -13.67 -11.60
N GLN A 179 23.41 -13.62 -10.72
CA GLN A 179 23.97 -14.82 -10.09
C GLN A 179 23.81 -14.80 -8.58
N LEU A 180 23.17 -15.84 -8.04
CA LEU A 180 22.98 -16.05 -6.61
C LEU A 180 23.60 -17.39 -6.18
N ILE A 181 24.15 -17.43 -4.97
CA ILE A 181 24.64 -18.67 -4.34
C ILE A 181 23.73 -18.99 -3.16
N GLN A 182 23.13 -20.18 -3.19
CA GLN A 182 22.16 -20.59 -2.19
C GLN A 182 22.53 -21.91 -1.53
N LYS A 183 22.27 -22.02 -0.23
CA LYS A 183 22.39 -23.31 0.45
C LYS A 183 21.15 -24.16 0.17
N SER A 184 21.33 -25.35 -0.38
CA SER A 184 20.25 -26.33 -0.47
C SER A 184 19.81 -26.74 0.94
N ASN A 185 18.51 -26.66 1.20
CA ASN A 185 17.91 -26.88 2.50
C ASN A 185 16.53 -27.54 2.35
N LYS A 186 15.88 -27.86 3.48
CA LYS A 186 14.57 -28.52 3.47
C LYS A 186 13.51 -27.72 2.70
N SER A 187 13.43 -26.40 2.93
CA SER A 187 12.46 -25.54 2.25
C SER A 187 12.73 -25.46 0.74
N SER A 188 14.00 -25.53 0.33
CA SER A 188 14.33 -25.47 -1.08
C SER A 188 13.86 -26.67 -1.90
N TYR A 189 13.77 -27.88 -1.34
CA TYR A 189 13.26 -29.04 -2.09
C TYR A 189 11.82 -29.44 -1.73
N GLU A 190 11.33 -29.12 -0.52
CA GLU A 190 9.93 -29.43 -0.12
C GLU A 190 8.98 -28.31 -0.53
N ASP A 191 9.28 -27.08 -0.10
CA ASP A 191 8.44 -25.90 -0.35
C ASP A 191 8.79 -25.20 -1.68
N ARG A 192 9.92 -25.59 -2.28
CA ARG A 192 10.47 -25.02 -3.53
C ARG A 192 10.84 -23.54 -3.42
N GLN A 193 11.42 -23.16 -2.28
CA GLN A 193 11.79 -21.77 -2.02
C GLN A 193 13.09 -21.60 -1.22
N TRP A 194 13.70 -20.44 -1.38
CA TRP A 194 14.79 -19.90 -0.59
C TRP A 194 14.45 -18.48 -0.12
N MET A 195 15.04 -18.07 0.98
CA MET A 195 15.29 -16.64 1.18
C MET A 195 16.50 -16.29 0.32
N ALA A 196 16.37 -15.28 -0.54
CA ALA A 196 17.47 -14.78 -1.36
C ALA A 196 18.66 -14.42 -0.45
N ASN A 197 19.86 -14.77 -0.89
CA ASN A 197 21.06 -14.39 -0.16
C ASN A 197 21.30 -12.88 -0.30
N LYS A 198 22.34 -12.37 0.36
CA LYS A 198 22.69 -10.94 0.36
C LYS A 198 23.04 -10.37 -1.01
N ALA A 199 23.47 -11.19 -1.96
CA ALA A 199 23.81 -10.71 -3.31
C ALA A 199 22.59 -10.14 -4.05
N ILE A 200 21.36 -10.45 -3.63
CA ILE A 200 20.15 -9.89 -4.26
C ILE A 200 20.07 -8.37 -4.17
N TYR A 201 20.65 -7.77 -3.13
CA TYR A 201 20.59 -6.31 -2.93
C TYR A 201 21.52 -5.56 -3.89
N ASP A 202 22.49 -6.24 -4.49
CA ASP A 202 23.35 -5.64 -5.53
C ASP A 202 22.57 -5.38 -6.84
N TYR A 203 21.41 -6.02 -7.02
CA TYR A 203 20.59 -5.94 -8.24
C TYR A 203 19.19 -5.38 -7.98
N THR A 204 18.89 -4.93 -6.76
CA THR A 204 17.59 -4.39 -6.41
C THR A 204 17.76 -3.02 -5.72
N PRO A 205 16.81 -2.10 -5.85
CA PRO A 205 16.93 -0.73 -5.34
C PRO A 205 16.66 -0.66 -3.83
N PHE A 206 17.18 -1.61 -3.06
CA PHE A 206 16.96 -1.73 -1.63
C PHE A 206 18.27 -1.94 -0.87
N ASN A 207 18.41 -1.23 0.24
CA ASN A 207 19.51 -1.47 1.16
C ASN A 207 19.33 -2.81 1.89
N GLN A 208 20.44 -3.52 2.03
CA GLN A 208 20.50 -4.75 2.80
C GLN A 208 20.42 -4.46 4.30
N GLY A 209 19.67 -5.29 5.03
CA GLY A 209 19.78 -5.40 6.48
C GLY A 209 18.55 -4.91 7.22
N GLN A 210 18.75 -4.61 8.50
CA GLN A 210 17.74 -4.05 9.38
C GLN A 210 17.94 -2.54 9.43
N ILE A 211 16.95 -1.80 8.95
CA ILE A 211 16.96 -0.34 8.90
C ILE A 211 16.07 0.18 10.03
N PRO A 212 16.63 0.97 10.96
CA PRO A 212 15.86 1.56 12.05
C PRO A 212 14.72 2.43 11.54
N CYS A 213 13.59 2.38 12.22
CA CYS A 213 12.43 3.21 11.94
C CYS A 213 11.67 3.55 13.22
N ASN A 214 11.11 4.76 13.24
CA ASN A 214 10.22 5.20 14.30
C ASN A 214 8.79 4.74 13.98
N ILE A 215 8.13 4.16 14.98
CA ILE A 215 6.74 3.70 14.84
C ILE A 215 5.86 4.24 15.96
N VAL A 216 4.56 4.34 15.66
CA VAL A 216 3.51 4.69 16.62
C VAL A 216 2.32 3.76 16.45
N VAL A 217 1.85 3.16 17.55
CA VAL A 217 0.63 2.36 17.58
C VAL A 217 -0.22 2.86 18.73
N ASN A 218 -1.46 3.28 18.46
CA ASN A 218 -2.39 3.76 19.49
C ASN A 218 -1.76 4.80 20.45
N GLY A 219 -0.95 5.72 19.90
CA GLY A 219 -0.22 6.74 20.68
C GLY A 219 1.08 6.28 21.34
N ILE A 220 1.34 4.97 21.44
CA ILE A 220 2.57 4.41 22.00
C ILE A 220 3.67 4.50 20.95
N LYS A 221 4.75 5.23 21.26
CA LYS A 221 5.93 5.38 20.40
C LYS A 221 6.94 4.27 20.66
N SER A 222 7.57 3.76 19.61
CA SER A 222 8.64 2.75 19.72
C SER A 222 9.65 2.89 18.60
N GLN A 223 10.84 2.34 18.83
CA GLN A 223 11.79 2.01 17.78
C GLN A 223 11.44 0.66 17.17
N GLY A 224 11.70 0.51 15.88
CA GLY A 224 11.66 -0.76 15.19
C GLY A 224 12.73 -0.87 14.12
N ASP A 225 12.94 -2.09 13.63
CA ASP A 225 13.81 -2.38 12.51
C ASP A 225 12.96 -2.94 11.36
N MET A 226 13.01 -2.26 10.23
CA MET A 226 12.41 -2.73 8.99
C MET A 226 13.45 -3.41 8.10
N ARG A 227 13.04 -4.46 7.39
CA ARG A 227 13.85 -5.10 6.35
C ARG A 227 12.99 -5.62 5.21
N ILE A 228 13.53 -5.57 4.00
CA ILE A 228 12.94 -6.22 2.82
C ILE A 228 13.67 -7.53 2.61
N ILE A 229 12.95 -8.65 2.55
CA ILE A 229 13.49 -9.98 2.31
C ILE A 229 12.93 -10.49 0.99
N PHE A 230 13.80 -10.86 0.07
CA PHE A 230 13.37 -11.48 -1.17
C PHE A 230 13.19 -12.99 -0.99
N LYS A 231 12.01 -13.50 -1.34
CA LYS A 231 11.75 -14.93 -1.45
C LYS A 231 11.96 -15.34 -2.89
N LEU A 232 12.91 -16.24 -3.11
CA LEU A 232 13.16 -16.88 -4.39
C LEU A 232 12.45 -18.24 -4.39
N SER A 233 11.55 -18.48 -5.33
CA SER A 233 10.84 -19.76 -5.44
C SER A 233 10.86 -20.30 -6.86
N TYR A 234 10.45 -21.55 -7.04
CA TYR A 234 10.37 -22.15 -8.36
C TYR A 234 9.17 -23.08 -8.52
N LYS A 235 8.71 -23.21 -9.78
CA LYS A 235 7.63 -24.13 -10.15
C LYS A 235 8.03 -25.57 -9.88
N LYS A 236 7.05 -26.46 -9.68
CA LYS A 236 7.32 -27.90 -9.45
C LYS A 236 8.26 -28.45 -10.52
N ASN A 237 9.40 -28.97 -10.09
CA ASN A 237 10.43 -29.55 -10.94
C ASN A 237 11.06 -30.73 -10.19
N GLU A 238 10.68 -31.94 -10.55
CA GLU A 238 11.07 -33.16 -9.80
C GLU A 238 12.57 -33.44 -9.89
N VAL A 239 13.21 -33.08 -11.01
CA VAL A 239 14.64 -33.21 -11.21
C VAL A 239 15.38 -32.28 -10.24
N LEU A 240 15.01 -31.00 -10.23
CA LEU A 240 15.60 -30.01 -9.34
C LEU A 240 15.35 -30.33 -7.86
N GLN A 241 14.14 -30.72 -7.49
CA GLN A 241 13.81 -31.10 -6.11
C GLN A 241 14.65 -32.30 -5.65
N LYS A 242 14.79 -33.34 -6.49
CA LYS A 242 15.63 -34.50 -6.17
C LYS A 242 17.10 -34.11 -6.04
N TYR A 243 17.60 -33.27 -6.96
CA TYR A 243 18.97 -32.76 -6.92
C TYR A 243 19.27 -31.98 -5.64
N LEU A 244 18.40 -31.04 -5.28
CA LEU A 244 18.55 -30.24 -4.06
C LEU A 244 18.52 -31.12 -2.82
N LYS A 245 17.61 -32.09 -2.76
CA LYS A 245 17.54 -33.07 -1.66
C LYS A 245 18.83 -33.89 -1.51
N GLN A 246 19.43 -34.32 -2.63
CA GLN A 246 20.71 -35.06 -2.64
C GLN A 246 21.90 -34.19 -2.24
N ASN A 247 21.80 -32.87 -2.44
CA ASN A 247 22.83 -31.89 -2.09
C ASN A 247 22.47 -31.08 -0.84
N LEU A 248 21.69 -31.65 0.09
CA LEU A 248 21.31 -31.00 1.34
C LEU A 248 22.53 -30.44 2.08
N GLY A 249 22.49 -29.15 2.40
CA GLY A 249 23.55 -28.44 3.11
C GLY A 249 24.69 -27.93 2.23
N LYS A 250 24.73 -28.27 0.94
CA LYS A 250 25.71 -27.72 0.00
C LYS A 250 25.21 -26.43 -0.64
N GLU A 251 26.15 -25.61 -1.10
CA GLU A 251 25.86 -24.45 -1.91
C GLU A 251 25.56 -24.86 -3.36
N VAL A 252 24.59 -24.19 -3.96
CA VAL A 252 24.19 -24.34 -5.36
C VAL A 252 24.23 -22.97 -6.02
N LYS A 253 24.69 -22.93 -7.28
CA LYS A 253 24.69 -21.70 -8.08
C LYS A 253 23.37 -21.58 -8.81
N ILE A 254 22.73 -20.42 -8.68
CA ILE A 254 21.51 -20.05 -9.38
C ILE A 254 21.83 -18.90 -10.32
N ILE A 255 21.61 -19.12 -11.61
CA ILE A 255 21.68 -18.07 -12.65
C ILE A 255 20.26 -17.74 -13.03
N ILE A 256 19.88 -16.47 -12.94
CA ILE A 256 18.54 -15.97 -13.21
C ILE A 256 18.61 -15.08 -14.44
N ASP A 257 17.78 -15.36 -15.44
CA ASP A 257 17.64 -14.50 -16.61
C ASP A 257 16.77 -13.31 -16.21
N VAL A 258 17.33 -12.10 -16.26
CA VAL A 258 16.68 -10.86 -15.79
C VAL A 258 16.45 -9.88 -16.94
N ASP A 259 16.31 -10.41 -18.16
CA ASP A 259 15.95 -9.62 -19.34
C ASP A 259 14.71 -8.77 -19.02
N ASP A 260 14.81 -7.46 -19.27
CA ASP A 260 13.78 -6.45 -19.02
C ASP A 260 13.39 -6.23 -17.54
N TRP A 261 14.24 -6.61 -16.57
CA TRP A 261 14.05 -6.25 -15.17
C TRP A 261 14.72 -4.91 -14.84
N ASP A 262 13.94 -3.83 -14.91
CA ASP A 262 14.39 -2.49 -14.52
C ASP A 262 13.43 -1.80 -13.53
N PHE A 263 13.92 -0.71 -12.93
CA PHE A 263 13.17 0.09 -11.95
C PHE A 263 13.08 1.57 -12.36
N LYS A 264 13.43 1.91 -13.60
CA LYS A 264 13.65 3.30 -14.04
C LYS A 264 12.37 4.12 -14.09
N ASP A 265 11.26 3.46 -14.40
CA ASP A 265 9.95 4.10 -14.51
C ASP A 265 9.26 4.29 -13.14
N PHE A 266 9.79 3.66 -12.08
CA PHE A 266 9.24 3.81 -10.74
C PHE A 266 9.51 5.21 -10.18
N LYS A 267 8.46 5.88 -9.70
CA LYS A 267 8.55 7.19 -9.04
C LYS A 267 8.08 7.06 -7.60
N SER A 268 9.01 7.30 -6.68
CA SER A 268 8.71 7.25 -5.25
C SER A 268 8.03 8.53 -4.78
N ASP A 269 7.03 8.39 -3.92
CA ASP A 269 6.48 9.52 -3.15
C ASP A 269 7.54 10.19 -2.25
N LEU A 270 8.66 9.52 -1.93
CA LEU A 270 9.76 10.08 -1.13
C LEU A 270 10.59 11.13 -1.87
N ASP A 271 10.54 11.12 -3.21
CA ASP A 271 11.38 11.95 -4.09
C ASP A 271 10.71 13.28 -4.47
N LEU A 272 9.48 13.52 -4.02
CA LEU A 272 8.75 14.75 -4.33
C LEU A 272 9.49 15.97 -3.71
N GLU A 273 10.03 16.85 -4.56
CA GLU A 273 10.80 18.02 -4.15
C GLU A 273 10.01 19.00 -3.26
N GLU A 274 10.71 19.76 -2.41
CA GLU A 274 10.15 20.87 -1.62
C GLU A 274 9.51 21.99 -2.46
N SER A 275 9.90 22.12 -3.73
CA SER A 275 9.32 23.08 -4.68
C SER A 275 7.89 22.68 -5.09
N ASP A 276 7.65 21.37 -5.26
CA ASP A 276 6.33 20.75 -5.45
C ASP A 276 5.51 20.72 -4.15
N LYS A 277 6.14 20.94 -2.97
CA LYS A 277 5.44 21.10 -1.69
C LYS A 277 4.70 22.44 -1.54
N ARG A 278 4.97 23.44 -2.40
CA ARG A 278 4.42 24.82 -2.32
C ARG A 278 3.26 25.12 -3.29
N LEU A 279 3.07 24.34 -4.35
CA LEU A 279 1.75 24.23 -4.98
C LEU A 279 0.87 23.48 -3.97
N ASP A 280 -0.31 24.01 -3.65
CA ASP A 280 -1.28 23.42 -2.71
C ASP A 280 -1.35 21.89 -2.93
N LYS A 281 -0.60 21.11 -2.14
CA LYS A 281 -0.18 19.70 -2.40
C LYS A 281 -1.32 18.69 -2.60
N ASN A 282 -2.55 19.17 -2.47
CA ASN A 282 -3.72 18.41 -2.14
C ASN A 282 -4.55 18.08 -3.40
N TYR A 283 -4.37 18.87 -4.46
CA TYR A 283 -5.00 18.70 -5.77
C TYR A 283 -4.31 19.63 -6.78
N ARG A 284 -4.11 19.16 -8.01
CA ARG A 284 -3.65 20.03 -9.11
C ARG A 284 -4.86 20.56 -9.87
N ILE A 285 -5.07 21.87 -9.87
CA ILE A 285 -5.98 22.49 -10.84
C ILE A 285 -5.24 22.49 -12.18
N VAL A 286 -5.63 21.60 -13.09
CA VAL A 286 -5.13 21.64 -14.45
C VAL A 286 -6.12 22.45 -15.29
N PRO A 287 -5.72 23.60 -15.87
CA PRO A 287 -6.55 24.31 -16.82
C PRO A 287 -6.64 23.47 -18.10
N VAL A 288 -7.75 22.76 -18.28
CA VAL A 288 -8.09 22.19 -19.57
C VAL A 288 -8.54 23.36 -20.46
N GLY A 289 -7.84 23.59 -21.58
CA GLY A 289 -8.29 24.56 -22.58
C GLY A 289 -9.68 24.20 -23.13
N ALA A 290 -10.20 24.99 -24.05
CA ALA A 290 -11.52 24.73 -24.67
C ALA A 290 -11.62 23.37 -25.40
N ASN A 291 -10.49 22.68 -25.58
CA ASN A 291 -10.43 21.35 -26.17
C ASN A 291 -10.58 20.25 -25.10
N TRP A 292 -11.82 19.93 -24.76
CA TRP A 292 -12.21 18.91 -23.78
C TRP A 292 -12.02 17.46 -24.26
N THR A 293 -11.50 17.24 -25.48
CA THR A 293 -11.21 15.90 -26.02
C THR A 293 -9.92 15.29 -25.48
N ASP A 294 -9.09 16.11 -24.80
CA ASP A 294 -7.90 15.64 -24.10
C ASP A 294 -8.24 15.26 -22.65
N ASN A 295 -8.45 13.95 -22.44
CA ASN A 295 -8.89 13.39 -21.17
C ASN A 295 -7.74 13.21 -20.16
N THR A 296 -6.50 13.55 -20.52
CA THR A 296 -5.30 13.32 -19.68
C THR A 296 -5.28 14.14 -18.40
N ASN A 297 -6.12 15.19 -18.29
CA ASN A 297 -6.09 16.18 -17.21
C ASN A 297 -7.40 16.28 -16.42
N ILE A 298 -8.27 15.27 -16.51
CA ILE A 298 -9.57 15.23 -15.82
C ILE A 298 -9.39 14.95 -14.33
N VAL A 299 -10.22 15.57 -13.48
CA VAL A 299 -10.31 15.26 -12.05
C VAL A 299 -10.64 13.79 -11.88
N GLY A 300 -9.66 13.00 -11.46
CA GLY A 300 -9.83 11.60 -11.13
C GLY A 300 -9.13 11.20 -9.84
N ILE A 301 -9.73 10.25 -9.12
CA ILE A 301 -9.11 9.57 -7.98
C ILE A 301 -8.34 8.38 -8.56
N THR A 302 -7.02 8.40 -8.53
CA THR A 302 -6.20 7.25 -8.89
C THR A 302 -6.54 6.07 -7.98
N HIS A 303 -6.78 4.88 -8.57
CA HIS A 303 -7.35 3.69 -7.94
C HIS A 303 -6.72 3.38 -6.57
N PHE A 304 -7.40 3.79 -5.50
CA PHE A 304 -7.30 3.16 -4.19
C PHE A 304 -8.58 2.38 -3.95
N LYS A 305 -8.50 1.25 -3.23
CA LYS A 305 -9.65 0.43 -2.83
C LYS A 305 -10.63 1.28 -2.01
N LEU A 306 -11.54 1.96 -2.69
CA LEU A 306 -12.69 2.68 -2.14
C LEU A 306 -13.76 1.71 -1.58
N SER A 307 -13.53 0.40 -1.56
CA SER A 307 -14.57 -0.56 -1.17
C SER A 307 -14.97 -0.45 0.30
N THR A 308 -14.04 -0.09 1.18
CA THR A 308 -14.28 -0.05 2.64
C THR A 308 -14.49 1.38 3.15
N THR A 309 -13.75 2.36 2.61
CA THR A 309 -13.83 3.79 2.99
C THR A 309 -15.05 4.52 2.44
N PHE A 310 -15.57 4.13 1.27
CA PHE A 310 -16.67 4.89 0.65
C PHE A 310 -18.03 4.70 1.34
N SER A 311 -18.25 3.58 2.05
CA SER A 311 -19.46 3.40 2.86
C SER A 311 -19.54 4.38 4.02
N GLU A 312 -18.39 4.75 4.59
CA GLU A 312 -18.29 5.69 5.70
C GLU A 312 -18.38 7.15 5.21
N ILE A 313 -17.76 7.45 4.06
CA ILE A 313 -17.87 8.74 3.35
C ILE A 313 -19.32 9.05 2.97
N CYS A 314 -20.07 8.04 2.50
CA CYS A 314 -21.41 8.23 1.95
C CYS A 314 -22.55 8.20 2.97
N SER A 315 -22.43 7.57 4.14
CA SER A 315 -23.57 7.38 5.08
C SER A 315 -24.85 6.81 4.45
N ILE A 316 -24.80 6.15 3.28
CA ILE A 316 -26.01 5.62 2.61
C ILE A 316 -26.20 4.15 3.03
N ARG A 317 -27.08 3.90 4.02
CA ARG A 317 -27.73 2.59 4.19
C ARG A 317 -29.01 2.57 3.36
N TYR A 318 -28.98 1.88 2.22
CA TYR A 318 -30.21 1.52 1.51
C TYR A 318 -30.89 0.35 2.23
N GLU A 319 -31.95 0.61 3.00
CA GLU A 319 -32.94 -0.43 3.28
C GLU A 319 -33.69 -0.70 1.96
N GLN A 320 -33.42 -1.85 1.34
CA GLN A 320 -34.28 -2.34 0.26
C GLN A 320 -35.66 -2.66 0.83
N LYS A 321 -36.59 -1.70 0.78
CA LYS A 321 -38.02 -2.02 0.90
C LYS A 321 -38.39 -2.86 -0.32
N LYS A 322 -38.52 -4.18 -0.11
CA LYS A 322 -39.21 -5.10 -1.02
C LYS A 322 -40.55 -4.48 -1.40
N LEU A 323 -40.65 -3.98 -2.63
CA LEU A 323 -41.93 -3.74 -3.28
C LEU A 323 -42.60 -5.11 -3.41
N LYS A 324 -43.62 -5.35 -2.58
CA LYS A 324 -44.54 -6.47 -2.80
C LYS A 324 -45.26 -6.18 -4.12
N SER A 325 -45.05 -7.04 -5.11
CA SER A 325 -45.88 -7.10 -6.31
C SER A 325 -47.34 -7.29 -5.88
N LYS A 326 -48.22 -6.43 -6.38
CA LYS A 326 -49.66 -6.66 -6.36
C LYS A 326 -50.04 -7.65 -7.43
#